data_AF-A0A920W9J1-F1
#
_entry.id   AF-A0A920W9J1-F1
#
_cell.length_a   1.000
_cell.length_b   1.000
_cell.length_c   1.000
_cell.angle_alpha   90.00
_cell.angle_beta   90.00
_cell.angle_gamma   90.00
#
_symmetry.space_group_name_H-M   'P 1'
#
loop_
_entity.id
_entity.type
_entity.pdbx_description
1 polymer ?
#
loop_
_entity_poly.entity_id
_entity_poly.type
_entity_poly.pdbx_seq_one_letter_code
_entity_poly.pdbx_strand_id
1 'polypeptide(L)' 'MVIDFGAVIDGYHSDMTRTYIVGDTDQSSWDMVNSVTEAQERGCEVIGAGVKASMSTKHAGLT' A
#
# COMPACT_ATOMS: atom_id res chain seq x y z
N MET A 1 -0.98 0.66 -14.69
CA MET A 1 0.23 -0.18 -14.66
C MET A 1 0.63 -0.39 -13.21
N VAL A 2 0.86 -1.64 -12.80
CA VAL A 2 1.40 -1.99 -11.47
C VAL A 2 2.86 -2.37 -11.65
N ILE A 3 3.73 -1.80 -10.83
CA ILE A 3 5.15 -2.15 -10.76
C ILE A 3 5.42 -2.66 -9.35
N ASP A 4 5.87 -3.90 -9.26
CA ASP A 4 6.23 -4.55 -7.99
C ASP A 4 7.67 -5.02 -8.07
N PHE A 5 8.53 -4.49 -7.19
CA PHE A 5 9.96 -4.80 -7.22
C PHE A 5 10.64 -4.53 -5.88
N GLY A 6 11.84 -5.08 -5.75
CA GLY A 6 12.69 -4.93 -4.58
C GLY A 6 14.17 -4.99 -4.95
N ALA A 7 15.03 -4.72 -3.97
CA ALA A 7 16.48 -4.84 -4.09
C ALA A 7 17.04 -5.62 -2.90
N VAL A 8 18.19 -6.26 -3.11
CA VAL A 8 18.92 -6.97 -2.07
C VAL A 8 20.28 -6.31 -1.87
N ILE A 9 20.56 -5.90 -0.63
CA ILE A 9 21.85 -5.28 -0.24
C ILE A 9 22.30 -5.95 1.05
N ASP A 10 23.49 -6.56 1.04
CA ASP A 10 24.08 -7.24 2.20
C ASP A 10 23.13 -8.24 2.90
N GLY A 11 22.28 -8.91 2.11
CA GLY A 11 21.27 -9.86 2.59
C GLY A 11 19.95 -9.24 3.06
N TYR A 12 19.87 -7.91 3.18
CA TYR A 12 18.61 -7.20 3.46
C TYR A 12 17.81 -7.02 2.18
N HIS A 13 16.49 -7.22 2.28
CA HIS A 13 15.55 -7.11 1.17
C HIS A 13 14.68 -5.87 1.34
N SER A 14 14.61 -5.04 0.30
CA SER A 14 13.50 -4.09 0.14
C SER A 14 12.39 -4.73 -0.70
N ASP A 15 11.16 -4.30 -0.46
CA ASP A 15 9.99 -4.72 -1.22
C ASP A 15 9.05 -3.53 -1.36
N MET A 16 8.54 -3.29 -2.56
CA MET A 16 7.62 -2.19 -2.82
C MET A 16 6.81 -2.35 -4.11
N THR A 17 5.55 -1.94 -4.02
CA THR A 17 4.64 -1.83 -5.17
C THR A 17 4.25 -0.38 -5.41
N ARG A 18 4.25 0.08 -6.67
CA ARG A 18 3.62 1.34 -7.11
C ARG A 18 2.63 1.08 -8.24
N THR A 19 1.52 1.79 -8.21
CA THR A 19 0.53 1.80 -9.29
C THR A 19 0.53 3.16 -9.98
N TYR A 20 0.68 3.15 -11.30
CA TYR A 20 0.67 4.34 -12.15
C TYR A 20 -0.49 4.26 -13.15
N ILE A 21 -1.17 5.39 -13.35
CA ILE A 21 -2.07 5.62 -14.47
C ILE A 21 -1.27 6.39 -15.52
N VAL A 22 -1.27 5.90 -16.76
CA VAL A 22 -0.52 6.50 -17.89
C VAL A 22 -1.52 6.79 -19.00
N GLY A 23 -1.60 8.05 -19.43
CA GLY A 23 -2.61 8.51 -20.38
C GLY A 23 -3.97 8.75 -19.70
N ASP A 24 -5.01 8.88 -20.51
CA ASP A 24 -6.38 9.09 -20.04
C ASP A 24 -6.96 7.80 -19.46
N THR A 25 -7.75 7.93 -18.39
CA THR A 25 -8.45 6.82 -17.75
C THR A 25 -9.80 7.28 -17.21
N ASP A 26 -10.69 6.33 -16.90
CA ASP A 26 -11.97 6.61 -16.26
C ASP A 26 -11.86 6.89 -14.75
N GLN A 27 -12.94 7.44 -14.18
CA GLN A 27 -13.04 7.74 -12.75
C GLN A 27 -12.91 6.48 -11.89
N SER A 28 -13.41 5.33 -12.36
CA SER A 28 -13.37 4.09 -11.58
C SER A 28 -11.94 3.62 -11.29
N SER A 29 -11.03 3.87 -12.23
CA SER A 29 -9.60 3.57 -12.08
C SER A 29 -8.95 4.46 -11.04
N TRP A 30 -9.31 5.75 -11.02
CA TRP A 30 -8.85 6.69 -9.99
C TRP A 30 -9.40 6.35 -8.61
N ASP A 31 -10.70 6.02 -8.52
CA ASP A 31 -11.35 5.64 -7.26
C ASP A 31 -10.66 4.40 -6.66
N MET A 32 -10.28 3.43 -7.49
CA MET A 32 -9.53 2.25 -7.06
C MET A 32 -8.15 2.61 -6.50
N VAL A 33 -7.37 3.41 -7.23
CA VAL A 33 -6.03 3.83 -6.78
C VAL A 33 -6.13 4.62 -5.47
N ASN A 34 -7.06 5.57 -5.38
CA ASN A 34 -7.27 6.37 -4.18
C ASN A 34 -7.69 5.51 -2.98
N SER A 35 -8.63 4.56 -3.18
CA SER A 35 -9.08 3.66 -2.11
C SER A 35 -7.94 2.82 -1.53
N VAL A 36 -7.05 2.32 -2.39
CA VAL A 36 -5.88 1.53 -1.95
C VAL A 36 -4.86 2.43 -1.23
N THR A 37 -4.60 3.63 -1.75
CA THR A 37 -3.72 4.62 -1.10
C THR A 37 -4.21 4.97 0.30
N GLU A 38 -5.49 5.33 0.45
CA GLU A 38 -6.10 5.67 1.75
C GLU A 38 -6.10 4.49 2.74
N ALA A 39 -6.31 3.26 2.25
CA ALA A 39 -6.21 2.07 3.08
C ALA A 39 -4.78 1.85 3.60
N GLN A 40 -3.78 2.04 2.74
CA GLN A 40 -2.37 1.90 3.11
C GLN A 40 -1.93 2.94 4.14
N GLU A 41 -2.30 4.21 3.93
CA GLU A 41 -1.99 5.31 4.86
C GLU A 41 -2.56 5.03 6.26
N ARG A 42 -3.86 4.73 6.36
CA ARG A 42 -4.50 4.38 7.64
C ARG A 42 -3.87 3.18 8.32
N GLY A 43 -3.49 2.17 7.54
CA GLY A 43 -2.79 1.00 8.06
C GLY A 43 -1.44 1.36 8.68
N CYS A 44 -0.69 2.28 8.08
CA CYS A 44 0.61 2.75 8.56
C CYS A 44 0.51 3.66 9.79
N GLU A 45 -0.49 4.55 9.85
CA GLU A 45 -0.67 5.50 10.95
C GLU A 45 -0.84 4.83 12.33
N VAL A 46 -1.39 3.61 12.35
CA VAL A 46 -1.65 2.88 13.61
C VAL A 46 -0.50 1.99 14.06
N ILE A 47 0.56 1.84 13.26
CA ILE A 47 1.68 0.95 13.60
C ILE A 47 2.58 1.61 14.64
N GLY A 48 2.90 0.87 15.68
CA GLY A 48 3.82 1.29 16.74
C GLY A 48 4.29 0.13 17.59
N ALA A 49 5.28 0.37 18.46
CA ALA A 49 5.79 -0.65 19.36
C ALA A 49 4.67 -1.21 20.26
N GLY A 50 4.52 -2.54 20.28
CA GLY A 50 3.50 -3.22 21.08
C GLY A 50 2.09 -3.28 20.46
N VAL A 51 1.86 -2.65 19.30
CA VAL A 51 0.58 -2.76 18.59
C VAL A 51 0.43 -4.14 17.97
N LYS A 52 -0.74 -4.77 18.13
CA LYS A 52 -1.04 -6.06 17.50
C LYS A 52 -1.05 -5.90 15.98
N ALA A 53 -0.41 -6.83 15.26
CA ALA A 53 -0.33 -6.81 13.79
C ALA A 53 -1.70 -6.64 13.11
N SER A 54 -2.75 -7.29 13.63
CA SER A 54 -4.11 -7.20 13.11
C SER A 54 -4.74 -5.81 13.16
N MET A 55 -4.17 -4.87 13.92
CA MET A 55 -4.65 -3.49 13.96
C MET A 55 -4.43 -2.77 12.64
N SER A 56 -3.30 -3.01 11.96
CA SER A 56 -3.03 -2.41 10.64
C SER A 56 -4.08 -2.83 9.59
N THR A 57 -4.41 -4.12 9.54
CA THR A 57 -5.42 -4.67 8.62
C THR A 57 -6.82 -4.12 8.91
N LYS A 58 -7.19 -4.01 10.19
CA LYS A 58 -8.46 -3.39 10.60
C LYS A 58 -8.59 -1.94 10.14
N HIS A 59 -7.54 -1.15 10.32
CA HIS A 59 -7.58 0.28 9.99
C HIS A 59 -7.45 0.54 8.50
N ALA A 60 -6.81 -0.37 7.76
CA ALA A 60 -6.86 -0.40 6.30
C ALA A 60 -8.27 -0.72 5.75
N GLY A 61 -9.22 -1.15 6.59
CA GLY A 61 -10.58 -1.51 6.18
C GLY A 61 -10.67 -2.89 5.52
N LEU A 62 -9.71 -3.78 5.80
CA LEU A 62 -9.56 -5.08 5.16
C LEU A 62 -10.07 -6.26 6.02
N THR A 63 -10.76 -6.00 7.13
CA THR A 63 -11.32 -7.01 8.07
C THR A 63 -12.57 -6.52 8.76
#